data_AF-A0A938T4D6-F1
#
_entry.id   AF-A0A938T4D6-F1
#
_cell.length_a   1.000
_cell.length_b   1.000
_cell.length_c   1.000
_cell.angle_alpha   90.00
_cell.angle_beta   90.00
_cell.angle_gamma   90.00
#
_symmetry.space_group_name_H-M   'P 1'
#
loop_
_entity.id
_entity.type
_entity.pdbx_description
1 polymer ?
#
loop_
_entity_poly.entity_id
_entity_poly.type
_entity_poly.pdbx_seq_one_letter_code
_entity_poly.pdbx_strand_id
1 'polypeptide(L)'
;MHIPVLLNETLDLLITNPAGVYIDGTLGRGGHSVEILKRLSPEGRLIGLDRDAEAIEQTEALFKPFGERMTRIHGNFAGMREFCRQIGVTQVDGVLLDLGVSSPQLDVAERGFSFAKEGPLDMRMDRTQGRTVADLVN
;
A
#
# COMPACT_ATOMS: atom_id res chain seq x y z
N MET A 1 -6.85 15.86 -0.85
CA MET A 1 -5.80 14.92 -0.42
C MET A 1 -6.23 14.36 0.93
N HIS A 2 -6.35 13.04 1.07
CA HIS A 2 -6.75 12.40 2.34
C HIS A 2 -5.57 12.40 3.30
N ILE A 3 -5.74 12.93 4.52
CA ILE A 3 -4.75 12.89 5.59
C ILE A 3 -5.05 11.66 6.44
N PRO A 4 -4.12 10.70 6.57
CA PRO A 4 -4.37 9.52 7.39
C PRO A 4 -4.63 9.83 8.87
N VAL A 5 -5.38 8.95 9.54
CA VAL A 5 -5.66 9.03 10.97
C VAL A 5 -4.37 8.75 11.76
N LEU A 6 -4.05 9.57 12.77
CA LEU A 6 -2.83 9.49 13.62
C LEU A 6 -1.50 9.50 12.84
N LEU A 7 -1.44 10.27 11.75
CA LEU A 7 -0.28 10.33 10.87
C LEU A 7 1.04 10.60 11.60
N ASN A 8 1.13 11.64 12.42
CA ASN A 8 2.41 12.04 13.01
C ASN A 8 2.84 11.06 14.11
N GLU A 9 1.93 10.67 14.99
CA GLU A 9 2.19 9.74 16.09
C GLU A 9 2.62 8.37 15.56
N THR A 10 2.00 7.89 14.48
CA THR A 10 2.37 6.63 13.83
C THR A 10 3.78 6.69 13.26
N LEU A 11 4.15 7.81 12.64
CA LEU A 11 5.46 7.96 12.01
C LEU A 11 6.59 8.14 13.03
N ASP A 12 6.32 8.86 14.11
CA ASP A 12 7.30 9.07 15.19
C ASP A 12 7.58 7.75 15.95
N LEU A 13 6.58 6.87 16.07
CA LEU A 13 6.76 5.53 16.64
C LEU A 13 7.40 4.54 15.66
N LEU A 14 7.09 4.67 14.36
CA LEU A 14 7.59 3.78 13.32
C LEU A 14 9.06 4.03 13.01
N ILE A 15 9.47 5.29 12.85
CA ILE A 15 10.78 5.66 12.30
C ILE A 15 11.79 5.84 13.43
N THR A 16 12.43 4.76 13.84
CA THR A 16 13.49 4.78 14.86
C THR A 16 14.89 5.02 14.29
N ASN A 17 15.06 4.78 12.98
CA ASN A 17 16.31 4.92 12.25
C ASN A 17 16.05 5.60 10.89
N PRO A 18 16.38 6.89 10.70
CA PRO A 18 16.14 7.60 9.44
C PRO A 18 16.84 7.00 8.22
N ALA A 19 17.94 6.26 8.42
CA ALA A 19 18.67 5.55 7.37
C ALA A 19 18.20 4.08 7.20
N GLY A 20 17.14 3.69 7.89
CA GLY A 20 16.61 2.33 7.90
C GLY A 20 15.77 1.95 6.68
N VAL A 21 15.34 0.70 6.66
CA VAL A 21 14.44 0.12 5.65
C VAL A 21 13.08 -0.11 6.27
N TYR A 22 12.04 0.47 5.66
CA TYR A 22 10.67 0.36 6.15
C TYR A 22 9.76 -0.29 5.13
N ILE A 23 8.65 -0.85 5.61
CA ILE A 23 7.59 -1.41 4.77
C ILE A 23 6.28 -0.65 5.03
N ASP A 24 5.62 -0.21 3.96
CA ASP A 24 4.19 0.11 3.95
C ASP A 24 3.48 -1.05 3.24
N GLY A 25 2.81 -1.92 4.01
CA GLY A 25 2.18 -3.12 3.46
C GLY A 25 0.81 -2.87 2.83
N THR A 26 0.34 -1.62 2.83
CA THR A 26 -0.99 -1.21 2.40
C THR A 26 -0.90 0.15 1.68
N LEU A 27 -0.10 0.19 0.61
CA LEU A 27 0.31 1.43 -0.06
C LEU A 27 -0.86 2.37 -0.37
N GLY A 28 -1.98 1.82 -0.87
CA GLY A 28 -3.19 2.55 -1.20
C GLY A 28 -2.92 3.77 -2.07
N ARG A 29 -3.25 4.96 -1.57
CA ARG A 29 -2.99 6.24 -2.27
C ARG A 29 -1.62 6.86 -1.98
N GLY A 30 -0.76 6.18 -1.22
CA GLY A 30 0.62 6.60 -0.92
C GLY A 30 0.76 7.70 0.14
N GLY A 31 -0.31 8.07 0.85
CA GLY A 31 -0.30 9.15 1.84
C GLY A 31 0.72 8.92 2.97
N HIS A 32 0.66 7.76 3.62
CA HIS A 32 1.64 7.37 4.63
C HIS A 32 3.04 7.26 4.05
N SER A 33 3.19 6.54 2.94
CA SER A 33 4.47 6.32 2.27
C SER A 33 5.23 7.61 1.93
N VAL A 34 4.55 8.65 1.44
CA VAL A 34 5.18 9.96 1.18
C VAL A 34 5.71 10.59 2.47
N GLU A 35 4.94 10.51 3.55
CA GLU A 35 5.31 11.11 4.83
C GLU A 35 6.41 10.34 5.54
N ILE A 36 6.50 9.02 5.34
CA ILE A 36 7.65 8.20 5.72
C ILE A 36 8.88 8.68 4.93
N LEU A 37 8.82 8.68 3.60
CA LEU A 37 9.95 9.02 2.74
C LEU A 37 10.50 10.43 2.95
N LYS A 38 9.65 11.38 3.37
CA LYS A 38 10.07 12.74 3.76
C LYS A 38 10.89 12.77 5.06
N ARG A 39 10.66 11.82 5.97
CA ARG A 39 11.36 11.70 7.25
C ARG A 39 12.63 10.85 7.15
N LEU A 40 12.72 9.97 6.15
CA LEU A 40 13.92 9.19 5.89
C LEU A 40 15.06 10.04 5.32
N SER A 41 16.29 9.69 5.69
CA SER A 41 17.50 10.25 5.11
C SER A 41 17.68 9.80 3.65
N PRO A 42 18.67 10.34 2.92
CA PRO A 42 19.02 9.85 1.59
C PRO A 42 19.39 8.37 1.53
N GLU A 43 19.85 7.78 2.63
CA GLU A 43 20.21 6.37 2.76
C GLU A 43 19.01 5.48 3.12
N GLY A 44 17.94 6.06 3.67
CA GLY A 44 16.73 5.33 4.05
C GLY A 44 15.93 4.86 2.85
N ARG A 45 15.23 3.73 3.02
CA ARG A 45 14.45 3.08 1.97
C ARG A 45 13.05 2.72 2.44
N LEU A 46 12.08 2.83 1.54
CA LEU A 46 10.71 2.37 1.75
C LEU A 46 10.31 1.34 0.70
N ILE A 47 9.67 0.27 1.14
CA ILE A 47 9.05 -0.76 0.31
C ILE A 47 7.53 -0.67 0.49
N GLY A 48 6.83 -0.25 -0.56
CA GLY A 48 5.37 -0.22 -0.61
C GLY A 48 4.81 -1.48 -1.26
N LEU A 49 3.91 -2.18 -0.57
CA LEU A 49 3.14 -3.29 -1.12
C LEU A 49 1.67 -2.92 -1.20
N ASP A 50 1.01 -3.34 -2.27
CA ASP A 50 -0.44 -3.39 -2.34
C ASP A 50 -0.87 -4.53 -3.23
N ARG A 51 -1.98 -5.18 -2.87
CA ARG A 51 -2.57 -6.23 -3.70
C ARG A 51 -3.44 -5.66 -4.82
N ASP A 52 -3.80 -4.39 -4.73
CA ASP A 52 -4.54 -3.67 -5.76
C ASP A 52 -3.57 -3.07 -6.78
N ALA A 53 -3.58 -3.57 -8.03
CA ALA A 53 -2.71 -3.07 -9.08
C ALA A 53 -2.95 -1.58 -9.39
N GLU A 54 -4.19 -1.11 -9.25
CA GLU A 54 -4.53 0.31 -9.47
C GLU A 54 -3.83 1.21 -8.44
N ALA A 55 -3.64 0.75 -7.20
CA ALA A 55 -2.91 1.50 -6.17
C ALA A 55 -1.42 1.66 -6.54
N ILE A 56 -0.81 0.61 -7.12
CA ILE A 56 0.58 0.64 -7.58
C ILE A 56 0.77 1.62 -8.74
N GLU A 57 -0.14 1.58 -9.72
CA GLU A 57 -0.12 2.44 -10.91
C GLU A 57 -0.35 3.92 -10.53
N GLN A 58 -1.39 4.21 -9.75
CA GLN A 58 -1.79 5.59 -9.40
C GLN A 58 -0.74 6.33 -8.59
N THR A 59 0.13 5.63 -7.86
CA THR A 59 1.14 6.23 -7.00
C THR A 59 2.49 6.43 -7.67
N GLU A 60 2.66 6.06 -8.95
CA GLU A 60 3.93 6.21 -9.67
C GLU A 60 4.48 7.64 -9.68
N ALA A 61 3.66 8.57 -10.16
CA ALA A 61 4.06 9.97 -10.28
C ALA A 61 4.37 10.60 -8.91
N LEU A 62 3.67 10.13 -7.86
CA LEU A 62 3.85 10.58 -6.50
C LEU A 62 5.25 10.25 -5.96
N PHE A 63 5.78 9.08 -6.34
CA PHE A 63 7.07 8.61 -5.82
C PHE A 63 8.28 8.95 -6.69
N LYS A 64 8.06 9.47 -7.90
CA LYS A 64 9.13 9.90 -8.82
C LYS A 64 10.21 10.77 -8.15
N PRO A 65 9.89 11.74 -7.26
CA PRO A 65 10.92 12.56 -6.60
C PRO A 65 11.82 11.80 -5.61
N PHE A 66 11.42 10.62 -5.14
CA PHE A 66 12.17 9.83 -4.16
C PHE A 66 13.12 8.82 -4.82
N GLY A 67 12.99 8.60 -6.13
CA GLY A 67 13.87 7.75 -6.91
C GLY A 67 13.96 6.33 -6.35
N GLU A 68 15.18 5.80 -6.27
CA GLU A 68 15.47 4.43 -5.85
C GLU A 68 15.15 4.14 -4.38
N ARG A 69 14.93 5.19 -3.56
CA ARG A 69 14.52 5.03 -2.15
C ARG A 69 13.12 4.41 -2.02
N MET A 70 12.29 4.49 -3.06
CA MET A 70 10.96 3.86 -3.07
C MET A 70 10.95 2.62 -3.96
N THR A 71 10.60 1.47 -3.40
CA THR A 71 10.29 0.25 -4.15
C THR A 71 8.81 -0.06 -4.04
N ARG A 72 8.10 -0.22 -5.16
CA ARG A 72 6.67 -0.59 -5.20
C ARG A 72 6.52 -2.02 -5.67
N ILE A 73 5.68 -2.81 -5.00
CA ILE A 73 5.45 -4.22 -5.32
C ILE A 73 3.94 -4.48 -5.35
N HIS A 74 3.44 -4.98 -6.48
CA HIS A 74 2.08 -5.54 -6.54
C HIS A 74 2.09 -6.91 -5.88
N GLY A 75 1.48 -7.01 -4.70
CA GLY A 75 1.51 -8.21 -3.88
C GLY A 75 0.77 -8.06 -2.56
N ASN A 76 0.31 -9.19 -2.02
CA ASN A 76 -0.30 -9.21 -0.69
C ASN A 76 0.78 -9.11 0.40
N PHE A 77 0.56 -8.27 1.41
CA PHE A 77 1.49 -8.12 2.54
C PHE A 77 1.80 -9.44 3.27
N ALA A 78 0.94 -10.45 3.21
CA ALA A 78 1.22 -11.78 3.75
C ALA A 78 2.46 -12.43 3.12
N GLY A 79 2.82 -12.03 1.89
CA GLY A 79 4.03 -12.45 1.19
C GLY A 79 5.25 -11.54 1.40
N MET A 80 5.18 -10.51 2.26
CA MET A 80 6.21 -9.47 2.36
C MET A 80 7.63 -10.02 2.55
N ARG A 81 7.79 -11.09 3.34
CA ARG A 81 9.11 -11.71 3.57
C ARG A 81 9.73 -12.20 2.27
N GLU A 82 8.95 -12.84 1.42
CA GLU A 82 9.42 -13.38 0.16
C GLU A 82 9.72 -12.26 -0.83
N PHE A 83 8.86 -11.25 -0.90
CA PHE A 83 9.10 -10.07 -1.72
C PHE A 83 10.37 -9.32 -1.31
N CYS A 84 10.60 -9.10 -0.01
CA CYS A 84 11.84 -8.51 0.50
C CYS A 84 13.06 -9.35 0.11
N ARG A 85 12.99 -10.68 0.25
CA ARG A 85 14.09 -11.59 -0.14
C ARG A 85 14.44 -11.47 -1.62
N GLN A 86 13.44 -11.37 -2.50
CA GLN A 86 13.64 -11.23 -3.94
C GLN A 86 14.38 -9.95 -4.34
N ILE A 87 14.26 -8.88 -3.55
CA ILE A 87 14.95 -7.60 -3.76
C ILE A 87 16.18 -7.43 -2.88
N GLY A 88 16.68 -8.51 -2.27
CA GLY A 88 17.91 -8.52 -1.46
C GLY A 88 17.77 -7.90 -0.06
N VAL A 89 16.54 -7.72 0.44
CA VAL A 89 16.26 -7.17 1.77
C VAL A 89 15.98 -8.30 2.75
N THR A 90 16.83 -8.46 3.77
CA THR A 90 16.70 -9.53 4.78
C THR A 90 16.24 -9.03 6.14
N GLN A 91 16.29 -7.72 6.38
CA GLN A 91 15.89 -7.06 7.61
C GLN A 91 15.22 -5.72 7.30
N VAL A 92 14.26 -5.33 8.13
CA VAL A 92 13.58 -4.04 8.09
C VAL A 92 13.51 -3.46 9.50
N ASP A 93 13.52 -2.15 9.60
CA ASP A 93 13.48 -1.37 10.84
C ASP A 93 12.04 -1.14 11.31
N GLY A 94 11.05 -1.18 10.40
CA GLY A 94 9.65 -1.02 10.76
C GLY A 94 8.67 -1.43 9.66
N VAL A 95 7.44 -1.76 10.07
CA VAL A 95 6.34 -2.14 9.18
C VAL A 95 5.07 -1.40 9.58
N LEU A 96 4.45 -0.75 8.59
CA LEU A 96 3.13 -0.13 8.70
C LEU A 96 2.09 -0.98 7.96
N LEU A 97 0.94 -1.20 8.61
CA LEU A 97 -0.24 -1.82 8.03
C LEU A 97 -1.48 -1.00 8.39
N ASP A 98 -2.06 -0.34 7.40
CA ASP A 98 -3.33 0.39 7.48
C ASP A 98 -4.45 -0.49 6.93
N LEU A 99 -5.06 -1.27 7.81
CA LEU A 99 -6.03 -2.30 7.43
C LEU A 99 -7.40 -1.69 7.15
N GLY A 100 -7.94 -2.00 5.97
CA GLY A 100 -9.27 -1.57 5.58
C GLY A 100 -9.45 -1.60 4.07
N VAL A 101 -10.48 -0.90 3.61
CA VAL A 101 -10.71 -0.63 2.18
C VAL A 101 -10.31 0.80 1.87
N SER A 102 -9.80 1.01 0.66
CA SER A 102 -9.42 2.34 0.20
C SER A 102 -10.63 3.13 -0.32
N SER A 103 -10.57 4.45 -0.31
CA SER A 103 -11.63 5.28 -0.90
C SER A 103 -11.93 4.91 -2.37
N PRO A 104 -10.95 4.68 -3.28
CA PRO A 104 -11.25 4.20 -4.63
C PRO A 104 -12.09 2.93 -4.67
N GLN A 105 -11.84 1.98 -3.77
CA GLN A 105 -12.60 0.73 -3.71
C GLN A 105 -14.08 0.98 -3.37
N LEU A 106 -14.36 1.93 -2.47
CA LEU A 106 -15.72 2.35 -2.11
C LEU A 106 -16.35 3.30 -3.15
N ASP A 107 -15.54 4.12 -3.81
CA ASP A 107 -16.03 5.20 -4.65
C ASP A 107 -16.27 4.79 -6.10
N VAL A 108 -15.52 3.83 -6.61
CA VAL A 108 -15.64 3.33 -7.99
C VAL A 108 -16.65 2.18 -8.00
N ALA A 109 -17.80 2.39 -8.64
CA ALA A 109 -18.91 1.46 -8.59
C ALA A 109 -18.55 0.07 -9.17
N GLU A 110 -17.70 0.06 -10.19
CA GLU A 110 -17.18 -1.12 -10.89
C GLU A 110 -16.34 -2.04 -9.98
N ARG A 111 -15.90 -1.55 -8.81
CA ARG A 111 -15.17 -2.34 -7.81
C ARG A 111 -16.11 -3.19 -6.93
N GLY A 112 -17.39 -2.82 -6.85
CA GLY A 112 -18.41 -3.63 -6.18
C GLY A 112 -18.40 -3.60 -4.65
N PHE A 113 -17.62 -2.72 -4.00
CA PHE A 113 -17.58 -2.66 -2.52
C PHE A 113 -18.70 -1.83 -1.90
N SER A 114 -19.37 -0.97 -2.68
CA SER A 114 -20.39 -0.05 -2.17
C SER A 114 -21.79 -0.59 -2.41
N PHE A 115 -22.63 -0.58 -1.38
CA PHE A 115 -24.07 -0.84 -1.51
C PHE A 115 -24.86 0.38 -2.04
N ALA A 116 -24.24 1.57 -2.03
CA ALA A 116 -24.90 2.81 -2.42
C ALA A 116 -24.75 3.12 -3.92
N LYS A 117 -23.84 2.44 -4.61
CA LYS A 117 -23.54 2.63 -6.04
C LYS A 117 -23.80 1.31 -6.76
N GLU A 118 -24.52 1.37 -7.87
CA GLU A 118 -24.82 0.17 -8.68
C GLU A 118 -23.57 -0.28 -9.43
N GLY A 119 -23.20 -1.55 -9.29
CA GLY A 119 -22.01 -2.14 -9.90
C GLY A 119 -21.98 -3.67 -9.77
N PRO A 120 -21.01 -4.34 -10.40
CA PRO A 120 -20.88 -5.80 -10.29
C PRO A 120 -20.53 -6.21 -8.86
N LEU A 121 -21.02 -7.36 -8.42
CA LEU A 121 -20.69 -7.92 -7.10
C LEU A 121 -19.29 -8.58 -7.13
N ASP A 122 -18.26 -7.78 -7.38
CA ASP A 122 -16.86 -8.22 -7.48
C ASP A 122 -16.20 -8.29 -6.09
N MET A 123 -16.00 -7.14 -5.44
CA MET A 123 -15.36 -6.96 -4.13
C MET A 123 -13.92 -7.50 -4.02
N ARG A 124 -13.27 -7.85 -5.13
CA ARG A 124 -11.83 -8.18 -5.10
C ARG A 124 -11.00 -6.89 -5.04
N MET A 125 -10.09 -6.85 -4.07
CA MET A 125 -9.02 -5.85 -4.05
C MET A 125 -8.03 -6.11 -5.20
N ASP A 126 -7.72 -7.38 -5.45
CA ASP A 126 -6.91 -7.80 -6.58
C ASP A 126 -7.79 -8.48 -7.63
N ARG A 127 -8.07 -7.78 -8.73
CA ARG A 127 -8.94 -8.29 -9.80
C ARG A 127 -8.22 -9.25 -10.76
N THR A 128 -6.91 -9.44 -10.61
CA THR A 128 -6.10 -10.34 -11.45
C THR A 128 -6.23 -11.80 -11.02
N GLN A 129 -6.76 -12.06 -9.82
CA GLN A 129 -6.83 -13.40 -9.24
C GLN A 129 -8.07 -13.57 -8.34
N GLY A 130 -8.38 -14.84 -8.01
CA GLY A 130 -9.48 -15.16 -7.10
C GLY A 130 -10.88 -15.06 -7.72
N ARG A 131 -11.87 -15.48 -6.93
CA ARG A 131 -13.29 -15.49 -7.30
C ARG A 131 -13.96 -14.16 -6.93
N THR A 132 -14.91 -13.72 -7.74
CA THR A 132 -15.77 -12.59 -7.38
C THR A 132 -16.71 -12.99 -6.24
N VAL A 133 -17.28 -12.01 -5.52
CA VAL A 133 -18.33 -12.32 -4.54
C VAL A 133 -19.58 -12.87 -5.21
N ALA A 134 -19.90 -12.45 -6.44
CA ALA A 134 -20.96 -13.05 -7.25
C ALA A 134 -20.76 -14.57 -7.41
N ASP A 135 -19.54 -15.02 -7.69
CA ASP A 135 -19.23 -16.45 -7.79
C ASP A 135 -19.32 -17.19 -6.46
N LEU A 136 -19.22 -16.50 -5.32
CA LEU A 136 -19.23 -17.11 -3.98
C LEU A 136 -20.65 -17.30 -3.44
N VAL A 137 -21.60 -16.47 -3.87
CA VAL A 137 -22.99 -16.49 -3.38
C VAL A 137 -23.94 -17.25 -4.30
N ASN A 138 -23.45 -17.73 -5.45
CA ASN A 138 -24.17 -18.56 -6.43
C ASN A 138 -23.49 -19.93 -6.57
#